data_AF-U2EBF4-F1
#
_entry.id   AF-U2EBF4-F1
#
_cell.length_a   1.000
_cell.length_b   1.000
_cell.length_c   1.000
_cell.angle_alpha   90.00
_cell.angle_beta   90.00
_cell.angle_gamma   90.00
#
_symmetry.space_group_name_H-M   'P 1'
#
loop_
_entity.id
_entity.type
_entity.pdbx_description
1 polymer ?
#
loop_
_entity_poly.entity_id
_entity_poly.type
_entity_poly.pdbx_seq_one_letter_code
_entity_poly.pdbx_strand_id
1 'polypeptide(L)' 'MDDEQFIQEMAEALEDNGEITITGEDLEIFIQTVDDKEGYSYVSNTNKEFEDAKEAIEWAVLQFDGVENIEEWE' A
#
# COMPACT_ATOMS: atom_id res chain seq x y z
N MET A 1 -9.02 -4.99 14.81
CA MET A 1 -8.37 -3.71 14.51
C MET A 1 -9.39 -2.88 13.75
N ASP A 2 -9.35 -1.55 13.81
CA ASP A 2 -10.19 -0.72 12.93
C ASP A 2 -9.54 -0.67 11.55
N ASP A 3 -10.32 -0.71 10.46
CA ASP A 3 -9.81 -0.71 9.08
C ASP A 3 -8.94 0.52 8.83
N GLU A 4 -9.35 1.67 9.38
CA GLU A 4 -8.60 2.93 9.27
C GLU A 4 -7.26 2.88 10.02
N GLN A 5 -7.20 2.17 11.15
CA GLN A 5 -5.95 2.00 11.89
C GLN A 5 -4.98 1.08 11.13
N PHE A 6 -5.49 0.00 10.52
CA PHE A 6 -4.68 -0.89 9.72
C PHE A 6 -4.10 -0.19 8.49
N ILE A 7 -4.92 0.57 7.76
CA ILE A 7 -4.48 1.38 6.61
C ILE A 7 -3.40 2.39 7.02
N GLN A 8 -3.59 3.05 8.17
CA GLN A 8 -2.62 4.01 8.72
C GLN A 8 -1.28 3.32 9.01
N GLU A 9 -1.28 2.16 9.67
CA GLU A 9 -0.05 1.42 9.99
C GLU A 9 0.68 0.93 8.74
N MET A 10 -0.05 0.48 7.71
CA MET A 10 0.55 0.11 6.42
C MET A 10 1.14 1.31 5.67
N ALA A 11 0.48 2.47 5.74
CA ALA A 11 0.98 3.70 5.10
C ALA A 11 2.27 4.16 5.79
N GLU A 12 2.31 4.15 7.12
CA GLU A 12 3.52 4.44 7.90
C GLU A 12 4.65 3.45 7.56
N ALA A 13 4.33 2.15 7.44
CA ALA A 13 5.31 1.14 7.02
C ALA A 13 5.84 1.36 5.59
N LEU A 14 4.99 1.80 4.66
CA LEU A 14 5.40 2.14 3.30
C LEU A 14 6.32 3.39 3.28
N GLU A 15 6.01 4.41 4.08
CA GLU A 15 6.86 5.60 4.23
C GLU A 15 8.23 5.26 4.86
N ASP A 16 8.24 4.43 5.90
CA ASP A 16 9.46 4.07 6.64
C ASP A 16 10.36 3.11 5.86
N ASN A 17 9.77 2.08 5.22
CA ASN A 17 10.53 1.04 4.53
C ASN A 17 10.80 1.38 3.06
N GLY A 18 10.02 2.29 2.47
CA GLY A 18 10.08 2.66 1.06
C GLY A 18 9.40 1.67 0.12
N GLU A 19 8.88 0.55 0.63
CA GLU A 19 8.08 -0.39 -0.14
C GLU A 19 7.17 -1.21 0.78
N ILE A 20 6.08 -1.73 0.20
CA ILE A 20 5.19 -2.70 0.82
C ILE A 20 4.68 -3.69 -0.22
N THR A 21 4.42 -4.92 0.23
CA THR A 21 3.74 -5.94 -0.57
C THR A 21 2.47 -6.35 0.17
N ILE A 22 1.37 -6.47 -0.56
CA ILE A 22 0.11 -7.00 -0.06
C ILE A 22 -0.20 -8.24 -0.90
N THR A 23 -0.33 -9.38 -0.23
CA THR A 23 -0.55 -10.67 -0.88
C THR A 23 -1.88 -11.25 -0.42
N GLY A 24 -2.68 -11.70 -1.38
CA GLY A 24 -3.87 -12.52 -1.16
C GLY A 24 -3.77 -13.82 -1.96
N GLU A 25 -4.85 -14.61 -2.00
CA GLU A 25 -4.82 -15.95 -2.60
C GLU A 25 -4.41 -15.96 -4.09
N ASP A 26 -4.88 -14.97 -4.88
CA ASP A 26 -4.68 -14.90 -6.33
C ASP A 26 -4.06 -13.57 -6.82
N LEU A 27 -3.80 -12.63 -5.91
CA LEU A 27 -3.37 -11.28 -6.23
C LEU A 27 -2.21 -10.84 -5.33
N GLU A 28 -1.21 -10.20 -5.95
CA GLU A 28 -0.10 -9.57 -5.26
C GLU A 28 0.01 -8.11 -5.73
N ILE A 29 -0.07 -7.19 -4.78
CA ILE A 29 0.14 -5.76 -5.02
C ILE A 29 1.41 -5.34 -4.31
N PHE A 30 2.34 -4.82 -5.10
CA PHE A 30 3.56 -4.22 -4.59
C PHE A 30 3.47 -2.71 -4.82
N ILE A 31 3.78 -1.91 -3.80
CA ILE A 31 3.88 -0.46 -3.88
C ILE A 31 5.26 -0.05 -3.39
N GLN A 32 5.92 0.83 -4.14
CA GLN A 32 7.20 1.41 -3.77
C GLN A 32 7.13 2.93 -3.76
N THR A 33 7.89 3.52 -2.84
CA THR A 33 8.18 4.94 -2.78
C THR A 33 9.24 5.28 -3.83
N VAL A 34 8.99 6.33 -4.59
CA VAL A 34 9.87 6.87 -5.61
C VAL A 34 10.20 8.30 -5.24
N ASP A 35 11.47 8.57 -4.94
CA ASP A 35 11.99 9.93 -4.79
C ASP A 35 12.23 10.51 -6.19
N ASP A 36 11.29 11.32 -6.66
CA ASP A 36 11.52 12.19 -7.79
C ASP A 36 12.01 13.56 -7.29
N LYS A 37 12.72 14.29 -8.14
CA LYS A 37 13.36 15.56 -7.72
C LYS A 37 12.37 16.64 -7.26
N GLU A 38 11.06 16.39 -7.39
CA GLU A 38 9.96 17.27 -6.99
C GLU A 38 9.23 16.78 -5.72
N GLY A 39 9.46 15.53 -5.28
CA GLY A 39 8.93 14.96 -4.04
C GLY A 39 8.94 13.43 -4.02
N TYR A 40 8.28 12.87 -3.00
CA TYR A 40 8.01 11.43 -2.97
C TYR A 40 6.70 11.14 -3.69
N SER A 41 6.72 10.16 -4.58
CA SER A 41 5.53 9.54 -5.19
C SER A 41 5.50 8.05 -4.85
N TYR A 42 4.35 7.41 -5.03
CA TYR A 42 4.20 5.97 -4.77
C TYR A 42 3.73 5.29 -6.05
N VAL A 43 4.34 4.17 -6.40
CA VAL A 43 4.05 3.46 -7.66
C VAL A 43 3.79 1.99 -7.39
N SER A 44 2.67 1.48 -7.93
CA SER A 44 2.35 0.06 -7.86
C SER A 44 2.99 -0.78 -8.96
N ASN A 45 3.06 -2.10 -8.78
CA ASN A 45 3.42 -3.07 -9.82
C ASN A 45 2.47 -3.05 -11.05
N THR A 46 1.31 -2.39 -10.94
CA THR A 46 0.37 -2.17 -12.05
C THR A 46 0.58 -0.83 -12.77
N ASN A 47 1.65 -0.10 -12.45
CA ASN A 47 1.98 1.25 -12.94
C ASN A 47 0.95 2.31 -12.55
N LYS A 48 0.26 2.13 -11.41
CA LYS A 48 -0.57 3.19 -10.84
C LYS A 48 0.28 4.06 -9.92
N GLU A 49 0.16 5.36 -10.06
CA GLU A 49 0.92 6.37 -9.33
C GLU A 49 0.00 7.07 -8.31
N PHE A 50 0.57 7.43 -7.16
CA PHE A 50 -0.12 8.11 -6.07
C PHE A 50 0.75 9.22 -5.49
N GLU A 51 0.10 10.27 -5.00
CA GLU A 51 0.76 11.41 -4.37
C GLU A 51 0.99 11.20 -2.87
N ASP A 52 0.24 10.30 -2.23
CA ASP A 52 0.36 9.99 -0.81
C ASP A 52 0.27 8.49 -0.50
N ALA A 53 0.95 8.07 0.58
CA ALA A 53 1.04 6.67 0.97
C ALA A 53 -0.34 6.09 1.35
N LYS A 54 -1.19 6.89 2.01
CA LYS A 54 -2.50 6.44 2.46
C LYS A 54 -3.41 6.14 1.26
N GLU A 55 -3.43 6.98 0.23
CA GLU A 55 -4.16 6.74 -1.01
C GLU A 55 -3.67 5.46 -1.71
N ALA A 56 -2.35 5.24 -1.74
CA ALA A 56 -1.77 4.05 -2.33
C ALA A 56 -2.22 2.77 -1.61
N ILE A 57 -2.18 2.77 -0.27
CA ILE A 57 -2.64 1.65 0.56
C ILE A 57 -4.15 1.45 0.44
N GLU A 58 -4.95 2.50 0.55
CA GLU A 58 -6.41 2.43 0.41
C GLU A 58 -6.79 1.79 -0.94
N TRP A 59 -6.14 2.22 -2.02
CA TRP A 59 -6.36 1.64 -3.33
C TRP A 59 -6.00 0.16 -3.37
N ALA A 60 -4.86 -0.23 -2.78
CA ALA A 60 -4.40 -1.62 -2.78
C ALA A 60 -5.34 -2.51 -1.97
N VAL A 61 -5.75 -2.08 -0.78
CA VAL A 61 -6.74 -2.77 0.08
C VAL A 61 -8.06 -2.97 -0.66
N LEU A 62 -8.53 -1.97 -1.41
CA LEU A 62 -9.75 -2.07 -2.21
C LEU A 62 -9.66 -3.12 -3.33
N GLN A 63 -8.46 -3.50 -3.79
CA GLN A 63 -8.33 -4.58 -4.77
C GLN A 63 -8.58 -5.97 -4.16
N PHE A 64 -8.55 -6.08 -2.83
CA PHE A 64 -8.81 -7.29 -2.06
C PHE A 64 -10.23 -7.31 -1.44
N ASP A 65 -11.20 -6.56 -1.98
CA ASP A 65 -12.54 -6.43 -1.40
C ASP A 65 -12.56 -5.88 0.06
N GLY A 66 -11.47 -5.25 0.51
CA GLY A 66 -11.32 -4.68 1.86
C GLY A 66 -10.22 -5.33 2.69
N VAL A 67 -10.08 -4.87 3.95
CA VAL A 67 -9.00 -5.29 4.87
C VAL A 67 -9.15 -6.76 5.30
N GLU A 68 -10.39 -7.26 5.43
CA GLU A 68 -10.66 -8.61 5.94
C GLU A 68 -10.07 -9.76 5.10
N ASN A 69 -9.71 -9.51 3.84
CA ASN A 69 -9.15 -10.53 2.93
C ASN A 69 -7.62 -10.43 2.77
N ILE A 70 -6.96 -9.56 3.54
CA ILE A 70 -5.51 -9.41 3.49
C ILE A 70 -4.88 -10.34 4.52
N GLU A 71 -3.92 -11.16 4.11
CA GLU A 71 -3.11 -11.90 5.07
C GLU A 71 -2.16 -10.93 5.78
N GLU A 72 -2.29 -10.82 7.10
CA GLU A 72 -1.37 -10.03 7.92
C GLU A 72 0.04 -10.63 7.83
N TRP A 73 1.03 -9.78 7.61
CA TRP A 73 2.44 -10.18 7.66
C TRP A 73 2.80 -10.46 9.13
N GLU A 74 3.02 -11.74 9.48
CA GLU A 74 3.54 -12.15 10.82
C GLU A 74 5.01 -11.77 11.06
#